data_AF-A0A149TVM8-F1
#
_entry.id   AF-A0A149TVM8-F1
#
_cell.length_a   1.000
_cell.length_b   1.000
_cell.length_c   1.000
_cell.angle_alpha   90.00
_cell.angle_beta   90.00
_cell.angle_gamma   90.00
#
_symmetry.space_group_name_H-M   'P 1'
#
loop_
_entity.id
_entity.type
_entity.pdbx_description
1 polymer ?
#
loop_
_entity_poly.entity_id
_entity_poly.type
_entity_poly.pdbx_seq_one_letter_code
_entity_poly.pdbx_strand_id
1 'polypeptide(L)'
;MNKNAAYGFYMYRYDAMEDSSETEKCMAHDTFSYGQVELAVWQTMHNPAPSPNKNTPSLTFKARCRRYREEGVPIRKEKASGVQGVHSEYEAYNAFELLMALRMSDAGMPRAEVAFFMHHTRAQLEREFERVLADPPFMAEGDFDPNKRAFLVIRYVGLQELGWRVPEKVEGWKGAGPAPLFLAPRFHHSVNSLMGDVGKMGRGGFNPPCTIIEFSETAVVLLDNLKKAPKTKRGRQK
;
A
#
# COMPACT_ATOMS: atom_id res chain seq x y z
N MET A 1 33.39 26.49 -20.66
CA MET A 1 33.76 25.63 -19.51
C MET A 1 32.62 25.74 -18.50
N ASN A 2 31.87 24.73 -18.05
CA ASN A 2 31.97 23.28 -18.15
C ASN A 2 30.55 22.71 -17.89
N LYS A 3 30.10 21.81 -18.78
CA LYS A 3 29.14 20.70 -18.60
C LYS A 3 27.71 20.97 -18.09
N ASN A 4 26.79 20.98 -19.07
CA ASN A 4 25.44 20.40 -18.95
C ASN A 4 25.51 19.07 -18.21
N ALA A 5 25.10 19.04 -16.93
CA ALA A 5 24.72 17.83 -16.26
C ALA A 5 23.35 17.41 -16.80
N ALA A 6 23.36 16.66 -17.89
CA ALA A 6 22.21 15.94 -18.38
C ALA A 6 21.79 14.92 -17.32
N TYR A 7 20.93 15.33 -16.40
CA TYR A 7 20.18 14.40 -15.58
C TYR A 7 19.15 13.74 -16.49
N GLY A 8 19.49 12.55 -17.00
CA GLY A 8 18.54 11.69 -17.71
C GLY A 8 17.45 11.26 -16.74
N PHE A 9 16.34 12.00 -16.71
CA PHE A 9 15.14 11.59 -16.03
C PHE A 9 14.29 10.78 -16.99
N TYR A 10 14.29 9.46 -16.78
CA TYR A 10 13.40 8.54 -17.45
C TYR A 10 11.97 8.80 -16.96
N MET A 11 11.17 9.55 -17.73
CA MET A 11 9.72 9.33 -17.72
C MET A 11 9.50 7.96 -18.34
N TYR A 12 9.27 6.94 -17.51
CA TYR A 12 9.03 5.59 -18.01
C TYR A 12 7.69 5.56 -18.75
N ARG A 13 7.78 5.23 -20.05
CA ARG A 13 6.72 4.55 -20.78
C ARG A 13 6.62 3.14 -20.17
N TYR A 14 5.45 2.76 -19.68
CA TYR A 14 5.19 1.39 -19.24
C TYR A 14 5.07 0.51 -20.48
N ASP A 15 6.17 -0.13 -20.88
CA ASP A 15 6.10 -1.24 -21.83
C ASP A 15 5.60 -2.47 -21.07
N ALA A 16 4.42 -2.94 -21.46
CA ALA A 16 3.82 -4.16 -20.97
C ALA A 16 4.73 -5.34 -21.37
N MET A 17 5.37 -5.96 -20.38
CA MET A 17 6.03 -7.26 -20.57
C MET A 17 5.03 -8.36 -20.22
N GLU A 18 4.69 -9.14 -21.23
CA GLU A 18 3.88 -10.34 -21.16
C GLU A 18 4.62 -11.48 -20.44
N ASP A 19 3.85 -12.12 -19.57
CA ASP A 19 3.78 -13.55 -19.27
C ASP A 19 5.08 -14.33 -18.98
N SER A 20 5.27 -14.62 -17.69
CA SER A 20 6.05 -15.77 -17.23
C SER A 20 5.20 -16.59 -16.27
N SER A 21 4.62 -17.64 -16.83
CA SER A 21 3.81 -18.66 -16.18
C SER A 21 4.65 -19.58 -15.27
N GLU A 22 3.96 -20.17 -14.29
CA GLU A 22 4.32 -21.43 -13.59
C GLU A 22 5.31 -21.40 -12.40
N THR A 23 5.07 -20.51 -11.43
CA THR A 23 5.37 -20.84 -10.02
C THR A 23 4.17 -20.55 -9.11
N GLU A 24 3.51 -21.65 -8.73
CA GLU A 24 2.84 -21.87 -7.44
C GLU A 24 1.56 -21.09 -7.10
N LYS A 25 0.46 -21.65 -7.64
CA LYS A 25 -0.87 -21.76 -7.02
C LYS A 25 -0.78 -22.15 -5.53
N CYS A 26 -0.77 -21.21 -4.59
CA CYS A 26 -1.02 -21.55 -3.17
C CYS A 26 -1.85 -20.54 -2.35
N MET A 27 -2.33 -19.43 -2.93
CA MET A 27 -3.19 -18.46 -2.20
C MET A 27 -4.39 -17.97 -3.03
N ALA A 28 -4.66 -18.58 -4.18
CA ALA A 28 -5.67 -18.12 -5.12
C ALA A 28 -7.11 -18.40 -4.59
N HIS A 29 -7.88 -17.31 -4.43
CA HIS A 29 -9.36 -17.23 -4.43
C HIS A 29 -10.14 -17.17 -3.10
N ASP A 30 -9.50 -16.97 -1.95
CA ASP A 30 -10.30 -16.59 -0.77
C ASP A 30 -10.79 -15.14 -0.93
N THR A 31 -12.10 -14.98 -1.04
CA THR A 31 -12.76 -13.68 -1.11
C THR A 31 -13.41 -13.30 0.21
N PHE A 32 -13.33 -12.02 0.53
CA PHE A 32 -13.76 -11.43 1.79
C PHE A 32 -14.82 -10.36 1.54
N SER A 33 -15.75 -10.23 2.48
CA SER A 33 -16.68 -9.10 2.49
C SER A 33 -15.97 -7.82 2.93
N TYR A 34 -16.46 -6.66 2.50
CA TYR A 34 -15.90 -5.37 2.91
C TYR A 34 -15.85 -5.18 4.44
N GLY A 35 -16.85 -5.68 5.17
CA GLY A 35 -16.85 -5.61 6.64
C GLY A 35 -15.75 -6.44 7.29
N GLN A 36 -15.38 -7.59 6.69
CA GLN A 36 -14.22 -8.37 7.13
C GLN A 36 -12.92 -7.65 6.84
N VAL A 37 -12.79 -7.04 5.65
CA VAL A 37 -11.63 -6.23 5.28
C VAL A 37 -11.45 -5.07 6.26
N GLU A 38 -12.50 -4.28 6.53
CA GLU A 38 -12.44 -3.16 7.46
C GLU A 38 -12.02 -3.60 8.87
N LEU A 39 -12.58 -4.71 9.37
CA LEU A 39 -12.24 -5.23 10.69
C LEU A 39 -10.79 -5.75 10.74
N ALA A 40 -10.35 -6.51 9.74
CA ALA A 40 -9.00 -7.07 9.71
C ALA A 40 -7.95 -5.97 9.61
N VAL A 41 -8.18 -4.96 8.77
CA VAL A 41 -7.29 -3.79 8.67
C VAL A 41 -7.26 -3.02 9.99
N TRP A 42 -8.42 -2.79 10.63
CA TRP A 42 -8.50 -2.16 11.94
C TRP A 42 -7.65 -2.89 12.97
N GLN A 43 -7.82 -4.22 13.08
CA GLN A 43 -7.07 -5.06 14.02
C GLN A 43 -5.57 -5.04 13.73
N THR A 44 -5.18 -5.05 12.45
CA THR A 44 -3.77 -5.02 12.04
C THR A 44 -3.09 -3.67 12.33
N MET A 45 -3.83 -2.57 12.23
CA MET A 45 -3.30 -1.24 12.57
C MET A 45 -3.20 -1.02 14.10
N HIS A 46 -4.03 -1.70 14.89
CA HIS A 46 -4.04 -1.57 16.34
C HIS A 46 -3.09 -2.59 16.98
N ASN A 47 -1.82 -2.21 17.12
CA ASN A 47 -0.90 -2.88 18.06
C ASN A 47 -1.41 -2.63 19.52
N PRO A 48 -1.22 -3.54 20.48
CA PRO A 48 -2.22 -4.06 21.40
C PRO A 48 -2.55 -3.12 22.58
N ALA A 49 -2.86 -1.86 22.32
CA ALA A 49 -3.49 -1.03 23.34
C ALA A 49 -4.87 -1.62 23.66
N PRO A 50 -5.19 -1.91 24.93
CA PRO A 50 -6.45 -2.53 25.32
C PRO A 50 -7.61 -1.55 25.13
N SER A 51 -8.08 -1.42 23.90
CA SER A 51 -9.39 -0.82 23.65
C SER A 51 -10.47 -1.82 24.07
N PRO A 52 -11.47 -1.40 24.86
CA PRO A 52 -12.54 -2.28 25.34
C PRO A 52 -13.40 -2.85 24.19
N ASN A 53 -13.29 -2.33 22.96
CA ASN A 53 -14.03 -2.79 21.79
C ASN A 53 -13.11 -3.31 20.66
N LYS A 54 -12.32 -4.37 20.94
CA LYS A 54 -11.45 -5.02 19.93
C LYS A 54 -12.19 -5.57 18.70
N ASN A 55 -13.51 -5.72 18.78
CA ASN A 55 -14.33 -6.38 17.77
C ASN A 55 -15.07 -5.42 16.84
N THR A 56 -14.94 -4.09 17.02
CA THR A 56 -15.66 -3.12 16.20
C THR A 56 -14.77 -1.92 15.84
N PRO A 57 -14.54 -1.64 14.54
CA PRO A 57 -13.80 -0.45 14.12
C PRO A 57 -14.55 0.84 14.50
N SER A 58 -13.79 1.86 14.92
CA SER A 58 -14.36 3.18 15.26
C SER A 58 -15.04 3.85 14.06
N LEU A 59 -16.00 4.74 14.31
CA LEU A 59 -16.67 5.51 13.25
C LEU A 59 -15.67 6.35 12.44
N THR A 60 -14.69 6.95 13.10
CA THR A 60 -13.62 7.71 12.46
C THR A 60 -12.82 6.85 11.50
N PHE A 61 -12.48 5.62 11.89
CA PHE A 61 -11.76 4.69 11.03
C PHE A 61 -12.58 4.24 9.82
N LYS A 62 -13.85 3.89 10.02
CA LYS A 62 -14.76 3.54 8.92
C LYS A 62 -14.90 4.69 7.92
N ALA A 63 -14.98 5.93 8.42
CA ALA A 63 -15.00 7.12 7.59
C ALA A 63 -13.70 7.29 6.77
N ARG A 64 -12.53 6.98 7.36
CA ARG A 64 -11.24 6.96 6.62
C ARG A 64 -11.22 5.91 5.52
N CYS A 65 -11.63 4.67 5.82
CA CYS A 65 -11.70 3.59 4.83
C CYS A 65 -12.62 3.94 3.66
N ARG A 66 -13.83 4.45 3.98
CA ARG A 66 -14.79 4.91 2.96
C ARG A 66 -14.19 5.98 2.05
N ARG A 67 -13.48 6.96 2.59
CA ARG A 67 -12.83 8.03 1.80
C ARG A 67 -11.81 7.45 0.82
N TYR A 68 -10.99 6.48 1.22
CA TYR A 68 -10.06 5.81 0.30
C TYR A 68 -10.77 5.02 -0.79
N ARG A 69 -11.89 4.36 -0.45
CA ARG A 69 -12.71 3.65 -1.43
C ARG A 69 -13.27 4.58 -2.51
N GLU A 70 -13.72 5.77 -2.13
CA GLU A 70 -14.19 6.80 -3.07
C GLU A 70 -13.07 7.27 -4.02
N GLU A 71 -11.81 7.18 -3.58
CA GLU A 71 -10.62 7.47 -4.37
C GLU A 71 -10.18 6.31 -5.27
N GLY A 72 -10.73 5.10 -5.09
CA GLY A 72 -10.39 3.90 -5.86
C GLY A 72 -9.35 3.00 -5.18
N VAL A 73 -9.22 3.09 -3.86
CA VAL A 73 -8.38 2.22 -3.02
C VAL A 73 -9.28 1.45 -2.03
N PRO A 74 -9.30 0.11 -2.02
CA PRO A 74 -8.40 -0.76 -2.77
C PRO A 74 -8.91 -1.17 -4.17
N ILE A 75 -10.22 -1.29 -4.36
CA ILE A 75 -10.75 -1.73 -5.65
C ILE A 75 -10.78 -0.57 -6.64
N ARG A 76 -10.23 -0.81 -7.85
CA ARG A 76 -10.42 0.05 -9.03
C ARG A 76 -11.92 0.27 -9.26
N LYS A 77 -12.35 1.51 -9.53
CA LYS A 77 -13.78 1.80 -9.76
C LYS A 77 -14.39 0.92 -10.84
N GLU A 78 -13.58 0.52 -11.83
CA GLU A 78 -13.97 -0.37 -12.92
C GLU A 78 -14.28 -1.82 -12.48
N LYS A 79 -13.65 -2.30 -11.39
CA LYS A 79 -13.88 -3.66 -10.82
C LYS A 79 -14.95 -3.65 -9.73
N ALA A 80 -15.39 -2.49 -9.26
CA ALA A 80 -16.50 -2.42 -8.32
C ALA A 80 -17.78 -2.83 -9.05
N SER A 81 -18.45 -3.89 -8.59
CA SER A 81 -19.74 -4.32 -9.11
C SER A 81 -20.74 -3.17 -8.94
N GLY A 82 -20.93 -2.35 -9.99
CA GLY A 82 -21.87 -1.23 -10.00
C GLY A 82 -23.34 -1.64 -9.88
N VAL A 83 -23.59 -2.93 -9.71
CA VAL A 83 -24.91 -3.54 -9.54
C VAL A 83 -25.35 -3.42 -8.08
N GLN A 84 -26.39 -2.63 -7.85
CA GLN A 84 -27.02 -2.49 -6.54
C GLN A 84 -27.47 -3.85 -6.02
N GLY A 85 -26.96 -4.27 -4.87
CA GLY A 85 -27.30 -5.54 -4.23
C GLY A 85 -26.29 -6.67 -4.41
N VAL A 86 -25.31 -6.52 -5.30
CA VAL A 86 -24.18 -7.47 -5.41
C VAL A 86 -23.06 -7.01 -4.49
N HIS A 87 -22.65 -7.88 -3.57
CA HIS A 87 -21.52 -7.61 -2.70
C HIS A 87 -20.24 -7.68 -3.52
N SER A 88 -19.44 -6.60 -3.52
CA SER A 88 -18.09 -6.68 -4.08
C SER A 88 -17.27 -7.65 -3.22
N GLU A 89 -16.64 -8.59 -3.89
CA GLU A 89 -15.72 -9.56 -3.31
C GLU A 89 -14.31 -8.95 -3.26
N TYR A 90 -13.66 -9.05 -2.11
CA TYR A 90 -12.33 -8.50 -1.88
C TYR A 90 -11.33 -9.62 -1.70
N GLU A 91 -10.22 -9.60 -2.43
CA GLU A 91 -9.08 -10.47 -2.19
C GLU A 91 -8.21 -9.95 -1.03
N ALA A 92 -7.30 -10.79 -0.53
CA ALA A 92 -6.37 -10.41 0.54
C ALA A 92 -5.51 -9.19 0.16
N TYR A 93 -5.08 -9.12 -1.11
CA TYR A 93 -4.33 -7.97 -1.60
C TYR A 93 -5.12 -6.66 -1.51
N ASN A 94 -6.43 -6.68 -1.75
CA ASN A 94 -7.25 -5.47 -1.60
C ASN A 94 -7.23 -4.96 -0.14
N ALA A 95 -7.27 -5.86 0.84
CA ALA A 95 -7.15 -5.45 2.23
C ALA A 95 -5.76 -4.86 2.52
N PHE A 96 -4.70 -5.47 1.96
CA PHE A 96 -3.33 -5.00 2.13
C PHE A 96 -3.12 -3.62 1.51
N GLU A 97 -3.68 -3.39 0.33
CA GLU A 97 -3.64 -2.11 -0.34
C GLU A 97 -4.29 -1.00 0.51
N LEU A 98 -5.46 -1.28 1.09
CA LEU A 98 -6.13 -0.34 2.00
C LEU A 98 -5.29 -0.07 3.26
N LEU A 99 -4.67 -1.12 3.83
CA LEU A 99 -3.78 -1.00 4.98
C LEU A 99 -2.58 -0.09 4.68
N MET A 100 -1.93 -0.28 3.53
CA MET A 100 -0.78 0.54 3.12
C MET A 100 -1.16 2.00 2.93
N ALA A 101 -2.31 2.28 2.31
CA ALA A 101 -2.82 3.64 2.15
C ALA A 101 -3.07 4.32 3.50
N LEU A 102 -3.66 3.61 4.46
CA LEU A 102 -3.89 4.14 5.81
C LEU A 102 -2.57 4.38 6.55
N ARG A 103 -1.57 3.51 6.42
CA ARG A 103 -0.22 3.67 7.00
C ARG A 103 0.50 4.89 6.43
N MET A 104 0.46 5.10 5.12
CA MET A 104 1.02 6.31 4.49
C MET A 104 0.32 7.58 4.99
N SER A 105 -1.00 7.53 5.16
CA SER A 105 -1.78 8.63 5.73
C SER A 105 -1.39 8.94 7.18
N ASP A 106 -1.18 7.91 8.00
CA ASP A 106 -0.74 8.06 9.39
C ASP A 106 0.72 8.56 9.47
N ALA A 107 1.53 8.30 8.45
CA ALA A 107 2.86 8.89 8.28
C ALA A 107 2.83 10.36 7.82
N GLY A 108 1.64 10.96 7.68
CA GLY A 108 1.44 12.38 7.35
C GLY A 108 1.22 12.69 5.87
N MET A 109 1.17 11.67 4.99
CA MET A 109 0.96 11.90 3.57
C MET A 109 -0.49 12.32 3.28
N PRO A 110 -0.72 13.37 2.47
CA PRO A 110 -2.07 13.79 2.09
C PRO A 110 -2.83 12.70 1.35
N ARG A 111 -4.12 12.55 1.64
CA ARG A 111 -4.98 11.48 1.08
C ARG A 111 -4.93 11.39 -0.45
N ALA A 112 -4.96 12.53 -1.14
CA ALA A 112 -4.93 12.56 -2.61
C ALA A 112 -3.59 12.05 -3.16
N GLU A 113 -2.48 12.35 -2.48
CA GLU A 113 -1.14 11.88 -2.84
C GLU A 113 -1.00 10.38 -2.60
N VAL A 114 -1.52 9.88 -1.47
CA VAL A 114 -1.61 8.45 -1.18
C VAL A 114 -2.39 7.74 -2.28
N ALA A 115 -3.60 8.20 -2.60
CA ALA A 115 -4.43 7.57 -3.64
C ALA A 115 -3.73 7.56 -5.01
N PHE A 116 -3.04 8.65 -5.35
CA PHE A 116 -2.25 8.76 -6.57
C PHE A 116 -1.06 7.79 -6.58
N PHE A 117 -0.35 7.67 -5.46
CA PHE A 117 0.74 6.70 -5.30
C PHE A 117 0.23 5.28 -5.47
N MET A 118 -0.86 4.90 -4.79
CA MET A 118 -1.43 3.56 -4.89
C MET A 118 -1.86 3.24 -6.33
N HIS A 119 -2.47 4.21 -7.04
CA HIS A 119 -2.89 4.02 -8.43
C HIS A 119 -1.74 3.56 -9.34
N HIS A 120 -0.55 4.16 -9.18
CA HIS A 120 0.61 3.90 -10.03
C HIS A 120 1.50 2.75 -9.54
N THR A 121 1.42 2.39 -8.26
CA THR A 121 2.31 1.39 -7.64
C THR A 121 1.62 0.06 -7.36
N ARG A 122 0.31 -0.04 -7.63
CA ARG A 122 -0.52 -1.21 -7.32
C ARG A 122 0.10 -2.53 -7.81
N ALA A 123 0.49 -2.63 -9.08
CA ALA A 123 1.03 -3.87 -9.61
C ALA A 123 2.36 -4.27 -8.94
N GLN A 124 3.17 -3.29 -8.53
CA GLN A 124 4.42 -3.56 -7.83
C GLN A 124 4.16 -3.98 -6.38
N LEU A 125 3.24 -3.30 -5.70
CA LEU A 125 2.82 -3.65 -4.34
C LEU A 125 2.20 -5.04 -4.26
N GLU A 126 1.42 -5.44 -5.26
CA GLU A 126 0.81 -6.77 -5.36
C GLU A 126 1.87 -7.87 -5.43
N ARG A 127 2.85 -7.72 -6.33
CA ARG A 127 3.98 -8.66 -6.41
C ARG A 127 4.77 -8.76 -5.12
N GLU A 128 4.99 -7.63 -4.45
CA GLU A 128 5.73 -7.59 -3.19
C GLU A 128 4.95 -8.21 -2.03
N PHE A 129 3.62 -8.04 -2.03
CA PHE A 129 2.72 -8.72 -1.12
C PHE A 129 2.77 -10.24 -1.32
N GLU A 130 2.63 -10.71 -2.56
CA GLU A 130 2.73 -12.15 -2.90
C GLU A 130 4.09 -12.73 -2.48
N ARG A 131 5.18 -12.02 -2.78
CA ARG A 131 6.54 -12.42 -2.41
C ARG A 131 6.70 -12.61 -0.90
N VAL A 132 6.18 -11.67 -0.10
CA VAL A 132 6.21 -11.78 1.38
C VAL A 132 5.39 -12.96 1.86
N LEU A 133 4.23 -13.23 1.26
CA LEU A 133 3.38 -14.35 1.66
C LEU A 133 3.96 -15.71 1.27
N ALA A 134 4.75 -15.77 0.20
CA ALA A 134 5.46 -16.98 -0.23
C ALA A 134 6.62 -17.34 0.72
N ASP A 135 7.31 -16.34 1.27
CA ASP A 135 8.35 -16.52 2.28
C ASP A 135 8.16 -15.58 3.49
N PRO A 136 7.25 -15.92 4.42
CA PRO A 136 6.93 -15.09 5.58
C PRO A 136 8.14 -14.85 6.49
N PRO A 137 8.20 -13.69 7.18
CA PRO A 137 9.31 -13.35 8.06
C PRO A 137 9.29 -14.07 9.42
N PHE A 138 8.38 -15.03 9.65
CA PHE A 138 8.32 -15.79 10.88
C PHE A 138 9.12 -17.09 10.77
N MET A 139 9.88 -17.40 11.81
CA MET A 139 10.52 -18.70 12.02
C MET A 139 9.51 -19.69 12.63
N ALA A 140 9.81 -21.00 12.53
CA ALA A 140 8.92 -22.07 13.00
C ALA A 140 8.55 -21.96 14.50
N GLU A 141 9.36 -21.26 15.28
CA GLU A 141 9.18 -21.07 16.74
C GLU A 141 8.45 -19.75 17.10
N GLY A 142 7.98 -19.00 16.10
CA GLY A 142 7.31 -17.71 16.31
C GLY A 142 8.24 -16.50 16.42
N ASP A 143 9.56 -16.73 16.36
CA ASP A 143 10.56 -15.68 16.28
C ASP A 143 10.60 -15.02 14.90
N PHE A 144 11.02 -13.77 14.84
CA PHE A 144 11.01 -12.96 13.63
C PHE A 144 12.40 -12.94 12.97
N ASP A 145 12.49 -13.34 11.70
CA ASP A 145 13.73 -13.31 10.93
C ASP A 145 13.99 -11.89 10.38
N PRO A 146 14.99 -11.16 10.90
CA PRO A 146 15.29 -9.81 10.43
C PRO A 146 15.73 -9.76 8.95
N ASN A 147 16.17 -10.87 8.38
CA ASN A 147 16.61 -10.97 6.98
C ASN A 147 15.46 -11.14 6.00
N LYS A 148 14.25 -11.47 6.46
CA LYS A 148 13.06 -11.61 5.63
C LYS A 148 12.15 -10.38 5.67
N ARG A 149 12.57 -9.34 6.39
CA ARG A 149 11.81 -8.09 6.50
C ARG A 149 11.73 -7.36 5.19
N ALA A 150 10.52 -6.94 4.82
CA ALA A 150 10.27 -6.12 3.65
C ALA A 150 9.89 -4.69 4.03
N PHE A 151 10.51 -3.73 3.35
CA PHE A 151 10.33 -2.29 3.57
C PHE A 151 10.03 -1.59 2.25
N LEU A 152 9.06 -0.69 2.29
CA LEU A 152 8.76 0.26 1.25
C LEU A 152 9.36 1.61 1.63
N VAL A 153 10.20 2.14 0.76
CA VAL A 153 10.79 3.48 0.88
C VAL A 153 10.13 4.38 -0.15
N ILE A 154 9.43 5.40 0.36
CA ILE A 154 8.73 6.40 -0.43
C ILE A 154 9.48 7.71 -0.27
N ARG A 155 9.84 8.30 -1.40
CA ARG A 155 10.41 9.64 -1.45
C ARG A 155 9.60 10.45 -2.42
N TYR A 156 9.32 11.70 -2.08
CA TYR A 156 8.61 12.59 -2.99
C TYR A 156 9.10 14.02 -2.85
N VAL A 157 8.94 14.77 -3.93
CA VAL A 157 9.32 16.19 -4.01
C VAL A 157 8.08 16.98 -4.41
N GLY A 158 7.84 18.10 -3.73
CA GLY A 158 6.83 19.05 -4.17
C GLY A 158 7.26 19.69 -5.48
N LEU A 159 6.52 19.48 -6.56
CA LEU A 159 6.87 20.03 -7.88
C LEU A 159 6.91 21.57 -7.90
N GLN A 160 6.16 22.22 -7.00
CA GLN A 160 6.23 23.66 -6.79
C GLN A 160 7.64 24.14 -6.39
N GLU A 161 8.40 23.30 -5.68
CA GLU A 161 9.76 23.63 -5.23
C GLU A 161 10.79 23.59 -6.38
N LEU A 162 10.47 22.90 -7.47
CA LEU A 162 11.36 22.71 -8.62
C LEU A 162 11.13 23.74 -9.74
N GLY A 163 10.09 24.58 -9.63
CA GLY A 163 9.73 25.56 -10.66
C GLY A 163 9.30 24.92 -12.00
N TRP A 164 8.97 23.63 -12.00
CA TRP A 164 8.62 22.88 -13.20
C TRP A 164 7.12 22.98 -13.51
N ARG A 165 6.80 23.10 -14.80
CA ARG A 165 5.42 23.00 -15.28
C ARG A 165 5.04 21.53 -15.41
N VAL A 166 4.13 21.11 -14.54
CA VAL A 166 3.57 19.75 -14.52
C VAL A 166 2.35 19.74 -15.45
N PRO A 167 2.07 18.65 -16.17
CA PRO A 167 0.82 18.51 -16.89
C PRO A 167 -0.37 18.79 -15.98
N GLU A 168 -1.32 19.62 -16.42
CA GLU A 168 -2.50 19.99 -15.63
C GLU A 168 -3.41 18.80 -15.33
N LYS A 169 -3.34 17.75 -16.14
CA LYS A 169 -4.11 16.51 -15.98
C LYS A 169 -3.16 15.32 -16.01
N VAL A 170 -3.02 14.65 -14.87
CA VAL A 170 -2.32 13.38 -14.74
C VAL A 170 -3.35 12.33 -14.34
N GLU A 171 -3.32 11.17 -15.02
CA GLU A 171 -4.22 10.07 -14.71
C GLU A 171 -4.11 9.67 -13.22
N GLY A 172 -5.24 9.35 -12.60
CA GLY A 172 -5.28 9.00 -11.16
C GLY A 172 -5.14 10.18 -10.19
N TRP A 173 -4.78 11.39 -10.64
CA TRP A 173 -4.69 12.57 -9.77
C TRP A 173 -6.05 13.25 -9.59
N LYS A 174 -6.44 13.48 -8.33
CA LYS A 174 -7.70 14.14 -7.95
C LYS A 174 -7.53 15.26 -6.92
N GLY A 175 -6.28 15.58 -6.58
CA GLY A 175 -5.98 16.67 -5.65
C GLY A 175 -6.08 18.04 -6.31
N ALA A 176 -5.98 19.08 -5.49
CA ALA A 176 -5.88 20.45 -5.98
C ALA A 176 -4.43 20.76 -6.38
N GLY A 177 -4.24 21.46 -7.50
CA GLY A 177 -2.92 21.84 -8.00
C GLY A 177 -2.18 20.73 -8.75
N PRO A 178 -0.87 20.90 -9.00
CA PRO A 178 -0.07 19.91 -9.73
C PRO A 178 0.05 18.60 -8.94
N ALA A 179 0.03 17.48 -9.66
CA ALA A 179 0.29 16.17 -9.06
C ALA A 179 1.68 16.14 -8.40
N PRO A 180 1.87 15.40 -7.29
CA PRO A 180 3.17 15.24 -6.64
C PRO A 180 4.14 14.43 -7.52
N LEU A 181 5.44 14.70 -7.39
CA LEU A 181 6.47 13.85 -8.00
C LEU A 181 6.98 12.87 -6.96
N PHE A 182 6.49 11.64 -7.04
CA PHE A 182 7.09 10.52 -6.32
C PHE A 182 8.38 10.12 -7.02
N LEU A 183 9.49 10.14 -6.28
CA LEU A 183 10.70 9.45 -6.71
C LEU A 183 10.39 7.96 -6.61
N ALA A 184 10.77 7.20 -7.64
CA ALA A 184 10.39 5.79 -7.79
C ALA A 184 10.50 5.02 -6.45
N PRO A 185 9.39 4.40 -6.00
CA PRO A 185 9.39 3.68 -4.72
C PRO A 185 10.41 2.56 -4.75
N ARG A 186 11.09 2.36 -3.62
CA ARG A 186 12.10 1.31 -3.47
C ARG A 186 11.61 0.27 -2.48
N PHE A 187 11.79 -0.99 -2.84
CA PHE A 187 11.48 -2.12 -2.00
C PHE A 187 12.80 -2.73 -1.53
N HIS A 188 12.91 -2.92 -0.22
CA HIS A 188 14.06 -3.55 0.41
C HIS A 188 13.62 -4.80 1.13
N HIS A 189 14.37 -5.89 0.95
CA HIS A 189 14.00 -7.21 1.47
C HIS A 189 14.89 -7.66 2.63
N SER A 190 15.57 -6.72 3.27
CA SER A 190 16.29 -6.92 4.52
C SER A 190 16.62 -5.57 5.16
N VAL A 191 16.90 -5.58 6.46
CA VAL A 191 17.38 -4.39 7.18
C VAL A 191 18.69 -3.89 6.56
N ASN A 192 19.60 -4.79 6.19
CA ASN A 192 20.90 -4.41 5.62
C ASN A 192 20.74 -3.68 4.27
N SER A 193 19.85 -4.16 3.39
CA SER A 193 19.55 -3.49 2.12
C SER A 193 18.97 -2.10 2.34
N LEU A 194 18.03 -1.97 3.29
CA LEU A 194 17.45 -0.68 3.67
C LEU A 194 18.51 0.29 4.20
N MET A 195 19.33 -0.14 5.16
CA MET A 195 20.37 0.69 5.77
C MET A 195 21.43 1.11 4.74
N GLY A 196 21.76 0.25 3.80
CA GLY A 196 22.64 0.57 2.68
C GLY A 196 22.08 1.70 1.80
N ASP A 197 20.77 1.73 1.56
CA ASP A 197 20.15 2.79 0.77
C ASP A 197 19.99 4.09 1.55
N VAL A 198 19.52 4.02 2.79
CA VAL A 198 19.43 5.19 3.70
C VAL A 198 20.81 5.85 3.87
N GLY A 199 21.87 5.05 4.03
CA GLY A 199 23.25 5.54 4.12
C GLY A 199 23.74 6.23 2.85
N LYS A 200 23.23 5.87 1.67
CA LYS A 200 23.52 6.56 0.40
C LYS A 200 22.76 7.88 0.30
N MET A 201 21.52 7.92 0.78
CA MET A 201 20.72 9.15 0.80
C MET A 201 21.41 10.23 1.64
N GLY A 202 21.86 9.90 2.85
CA GLY A 202 22.53 10.87 3.74
C GLY A 202 23.80 11.53 3.18
N ARG A 203 24.37 11.05 2.07
CA ARG A 203 25.59 11.60 1.44
C ARG A 203 25.32 12.66 0.38
N GLY A 204 24.07 12.83 -0.08
CA GLY A 204 23.68 13.85 -1.05
C GLY A 204 23.24 15.15 -0.35
N GLY A 205 23.71 16.31 -0.81
CA GLY A 205 23.36 17.61 -0.20
C GLY A 205 21.88 18.01 -0.29
N PHE A 206 21.07 17.33 -1.11
CA PHE A 206 19.62 17.50 -1.16
C PHE A 206 18.92 16.16 -0.95
N ASN A 207 18.24 16.03 0.19
CA ASN A 207 17.49 14.83 0.57
C ASN A 207 16.03 15.19 0.82
N PRO A 208 15.13 14.93 -0.14
CA PRO A 208 13.71 15.08 0.11
C PRO A 208 13.26 14.17 1.26
N PRO A 209 12.15 14.52 1.94
CA PRO A 209 11.53 13.68 2.95
C PRO A 209 11.38 12.23 2.48
N CYS A 210 11.65 11.32 3.41
CA CYS A 210 11.63 9.88 3.16
C CYS A 210 10.70 9.23 4.17
N THR A 211 9.73 8.47 3.68
CA THR A 211 8.84 7.65 4.51
C THR A 211 9.23 6.18 4.30
N ILE A 212 9.55 5.51 5.39
CA ILE A 212 9.91 4.08 5.39
C ILE A 212 8.77 3.34 6.07
N ILE A 213 8.18 2.38 5.37
CA ILE A 213 7.09 1.54 5.88
C ILE A 213 7.55 0.08 5.83
N GLU A 214 7.72 -0.54 6.99
CA GLU A 214 7.82 -2.00 7.07
C GLU A 214 6.44 -2.59 6.75
N PHE A 215 6.39 -3.59 5.86
CA PHE A 215 5.13 -4.18 5.42
C PHE A 215 5.09 -5.72 5.47
N SER A 216 6.21 -6.39 5.73
CA SER A 216 6.24 -7.86 5.74
C SER A 216 5.44 -8.46 6.89
N GLU A 217 5.66 -7.98 8.12
CA GLU A 217 4.94 -8.46 9.30
C GLU A 217 3.45 -8.15 9.17
N THR A 218 3.15 -6.89 8.79
CA THR A 218 1.78 -6.42 8.68
C THR A 218 0.98 -7.14 7.61
N ALA A 219 1.59 -7.56 6.50
CA ALA A 219 0.93 -8.37 5.48
C ALA A 219 0.48 -9.74 6.01
N VAL A 220 1.34 -10.42 6.78
CA VAL A 220 1.02 -11.74 7.34
C VAL A 220 -0.01 -11.64 8.46
N VAL A 221 0.16 -10.67 9.37
CA VAL A 221 -0.81 -10.39 10.44
C VAL A 221 -2.18 -10.03 9.85
N LEU A 222 -2.20 -9.24 8.78
CA LEU A 222 -3.44 -8.92 8.08
C LEU A 222 -4.13 -10.17 7.52
N LEU A 223 -3.38 -11.07 6.89
CA LEU A 223 -3.93 -12.29 6.33
C LEU A 223 -4.52 -13.19 7.42
N ASP A 224 -3.86 -13.31 8.56
CA ASP A 224 -4.38 -14.03 9.72
C ASP A 224 -5.67 -13.38 10.27
N ASN A 225 -5.68 -12.05 10.42
CA ASN A 225 -6.87 -11.31 10.85
C ASN A 225 -8.04 -11.45 9.87
N LEU A 226 -7.78 -11.46 8.56
CA LEU A 226 -8.80 -11.69 7.53
C LEU A 226 -9.45 -13.07 7.66
N LYS A 227 -8.64 -14.11 7.89
CA LYS A 227 -9.12 -15.49 8.09
C LYS A 227 -9.96 -15.62 9.37
N LYS A 228 -9.62 -14.88 10.41
CA LYS A 228 -10.34 -14.85 11.70
C LYS A 228 -11.56 -13.92 11.70
N ALA A 229 -11.64 -12.96 10.78
CA ALA A 229 -12.72 -12.00 10.74
C ALA A 229 -14.08 -12.69 10.44
N PRO A 230 -15.11 -12.49 11.27
CA PRO A 230 -16.39 -13.16 11.10
C PRO A 230 -17.07 -12.76 9.78
N LYS A 231 -17.52 -13.76 9.02
CA LYS A 231 -18.39 -13.54 7.85
C LYS A 231 -19.68 -12.87 8.33
N THR A 232 -19.91 -11.63 7.93
CA THR A 232 -21.12 -10.91 8.32
C THR A 232 -22.31 -11.52 7.56
N LYS A 233 -23.10 -12.38 8.23
CA LYS A 233 -24.37 -12.86 7.68
C LYS A 233 -25.37 -11.70 7.73
N ARG A 234 -25.91 -11.30 6.57
CA ARG A 234 -27.03 -10.34 6.53
C ARG A 234 -28.29 -11.01 7.07
N GLY A 235 -28.83 -10.47 8.15
CA GLY A 235 -30.12 -10.85 8.73
C GLY A 235 -30.40 -10.05 10.00
N ARG A 236 -31.61 -9.51 10.13
CA ARG A 236 -32.10 -8.94 11.39
C ARG A 236 -32.17 -10.10 12.38
N GLN A 237 -31.38 -10.08 13.47
CA GLN A 237 -31.74 -10.90 14.63
C GLN A 237 -33.14 -10.44 15.04
N LYS A 238 -34.12 -11.33 14.90
CA LYS A 238 -35.47 -11.10 15.43
C LYS A 238 -35.40 -11.11 16.95
#